data_AF-A0A9D7BLN6-F1
#
_entry.id   AF-A0A9D7BLN6-F1
#
_cell.length_a   1.000
_cell.length_b   1.000
_cell.length_c   1.000
_cell.angle_alpha   90.00
_cell.angle_beta   90.00
_cell.angle_gamma   90.00
#
_symmetry.space_group_name_H-M   'P 1'
#
loop_
_entity.id
_entity.type
_entity.pdbx_description
1 polymer ?
#
loop_
_entity_poly.entity_id
_entity_poly.type
_entity_poly.pdbx_seq_one_letter_code
_entity_poly.pdbx_strand_id
1 'polypeptide(L)'
;MFKSVLHFLMWSILLISAFFGYSQKVVPNEFIIKWKDAKAAEKFYQNKAKNRSVPAFYKTSLLSVPLCLEHIVFSDANHQVELEELKNHPDVMFVQANHFIEERNIPDDPLIPQQWQYINNGNGGVLNADLDMDLAWDITTGGITSAGDTIVICVIDEGINLNHPDLIGNLWINHAEIPSNGIDDDNNGYIDDYRGWNVTAGSDDLSEAGSHGTPVCGITGARGKIGLG
;
A
#
# COMPACT_ATOMS: atom_id res chain seq x y z
N MET A 1 -1.79 12.79 -54.30
CA MET A 1 -2.82 13.37 -53.40
C MET A 1 -3.76 12.26 -52.88
N PHE A 2 -3.26 11.19 -52.23
CA PHE A 2 -4.10 10.16 -51.55
C PHE A 2 -3.23 9.15 -50.74
N LYS A 3 -2.21 9.61 -50.00
CA LYS A 3 -1.40 8.71 -49.12
C LYS A 3 -0.96 9.33 -47.78
N SER A 4 -1.52 10.47 -47.38
CA SER A 4 -1.07 11.21 -46.18
C SER A 4 -2.16 11.49 -45.15
N VAL A 5 -3.30 10.78 -45.18
CA VAL A 5 -4.42 11.00 -44.24
C VAL A 5 -4.68 9.80 -43.32
N LEU A 6 -3.97 8.68 -43.49
CA LEU A 6 -4.21 7.45 -42.72
C LEU A 6 -3.30 7.26 -41.49
N HIS A 7 -2.39 8.20 -41.20
CA HIS A 7 -1.50 8.12 -40.02
C HIS A 7 -1.86 9.08 -38.88
N PHE A 8 -2.98 9.81 -39.01
CA PHE A 8 -3.41 10.79 -38.00
C PHE A 8 -4.65 10.37 -37.20
N LEU A 9 -5.19 9.17 -37.43
CA LEU A 9 -6.39 8.66 -36.76
C LEU A 9 -6.14 7.41 -35.90
N MET A 10 -4.88 7.16 -35.54
CA MET A 10 -4.45 6.05 -34.67
C MET A 10 -3.70 6.53 -33.40
N TRP A 11 -3.87 7.81 -33.04
CA TRP A 11 -3.20 8.44 -31.89
C TRP A 11 -4.17 9.18 -30.94
N SER A 12 -5.45 8.81 -30.95
CA SER A 12 -6.46 9.44 -30.08
C SER A 12 -7.26 8.47 -29.21
N ILE A 13 -6.82 7.22 -29.05
CA ILE A 13 -7.47 6.25 -28.15
C ILE A 13 -6.39 5.42 -27.46
N LEU A 14 -5.80 5.95 -26.39
CA LEU A 14 -5.24 5.22 -25.23
C LEU A 14 -4.36 6.17 -24.41
N LEU A 15 -5.00 7.10 -23.72
CA LEU A 15 -4.42 7.78 -22.56
C LEU A 15 -5.57 8.11 -21.60
N ILE A 16 -6.29 7.06 -21.22
CA ILE A 16 -6.94 7.05 -19.90
C ILE A 16 -5.82 6.62 -18.96
N SER A 17 -5.04 7.60 -18.51
CA SER A 17 -4.21 7.47 -17.33
C SER A 17 -5.14 7.13 -16.18
N ALA A 18 -5.26 5.84 -15.86
CA ALA A 18 -5.88 5.39 -14.65
C ALA A 18 -4.99 5.86 -13.50
N PHE A 19 -5.29 7.03 -12.95
CA PHE A 19 -4.97 7.34 -11.58
C PHE A 19 -5.77 6.35 -10.71
N PHE A 20 -5.23 5.15 -10.53
CA PHE A 20 -5.61 4.33 -9.38
C PHE A 20 -4.95 4.99 -8.16
N GLY A 21 -5.56 6.07 -7.67
CA GLY A 21 -5.49 6.31 -6.24
C GLY A 21 -6.06 5.06 -5.58
N TYR A 22 -5.29 4.42 -4.71
CA TYR A 22 -5.78 3.34 -3.86
C TYR A 22 -6.87 3.92 -2.95
N SER A 23 -8.09 4.00 -3.48
CA SER A 23 -9.29 4.22 -2.70
C SER A 23 -9.65 2.87 -2.11
N GLN A 24 -9.70 2.79 -0.77
CA GLN A 24 -10.17 1.61 -0.06
C GLN A 24 -11.51 1.16 -0.66
N LYS A 25 -11.63 -0.11 -1.06
CA LYS A 25 -12.83 -0.60 -1.75
C LYS A 25 -14.07 -0.35 -0.89
N VAL A 26 -14.97 0.49 -1.40
CA VAL A 26 -16.26 0.76 -0.78
C VAL A 26 -17.27 -0.31 -1.17
N VAL A 27 -18.18 -0.61 -0.26
CA VAL A 27 -19.38 -1.38 -0.57
C VAL A 27 -20.36 -0.42 -1.25
N PRO A 28 -20.75 -0.67 -2.52
CA PRO A 28 -21.63 0.24 -3.24
C PRO A 28 -22.95 0.45 -2.50
N ASN A 29 -23.43 1.70 -2.47
CA ASN A 29 -24.71 2.12 -1.89
C ASN A 29 -24.91 1.81 -0.40
N GLU A 30 -23.84 1.54 0.34
CA GLU A 30 -23.86 1.34 1.79
C GLU A 30 -23.13 2.48 2.51
N PHE A 31 -23.74 3.00 3.58
CA PHE A 31 -23.21 4.14 4.31
C PHE A 31 -23.31 3.96 5.82
N ILE A 32 -22.28 4.40 6.53
CA ILE A 32 -22.28 4.52 7.98
C ILE A 32 -22.51 5.99 8.32
N ILE A 33 -23.62 6.27 9.01
CA ILE A 33 -24.08 7.63 9.30
C ILE A 33 -24.11 7.82 10.81
N LYS A 34 -23.52 8.91 11.27
CA LYS A 34 -23.70 9.45 12.62
C LYS A 34 -24.72 10.58 12.55
N TRP A 35 -25.86 10.38 13.21
CA TRP A 35 -26.90 11.40 13.33
C TRP A 35 -26.60 12.36 14.48
N LYS A 36 -27.16 13.57 14.43
CA LYS A 36 -27.11 14.53 15.55
C LYS A 36 -27.76 13.95 16.81
N ASP A 37 -28.89 13.29 16.63
CA ASP A 37 -29.63 12.57 17.67
C ASP A 37 -30.58 11.56 17.01
N ALA A 38 -31.25 10.74 17.82
CA ALA A 38 -32.20 9.74 17.33
C ALA A 38 -33.43 10.33 16.61
N LYS A 39 -33.86 11.55 16.94
CA LYS A 39 -34.99 12.21 16.28
C LYS A 39 -34.61 12.68 14.88
N ALA A 40 -33.35 13.07 14.69
CA ALA A 40 -32.78 13.44 13.40
C ALA A 40 -32.86 12.27 12.39
N ALA A 41 -32.50 11.06 12.84
CA ALA A 41 -32.65 9.84 12.05
C ALA A 41 -34.13 9.58 11.70
N GLU A 42 -35.03 9.63 12.68
CA GLU A 42 -36.47 9.40 12.46
C GLU A 42 -37.07 10.39 11.45
N LYS A 43 -36.73 11.69 11.58
CA LYS A 43 -37.15 12.74 10.66
C LYS A 43 -36.65 12.50 9.24
N PHE A 44 -35.40 12.05 9.08
CA PHE A 44 -34.84 11.71 7.78
C PHE A 44 -35.67 10.63 7.08
N TYR A 45 -36.00 9.54 7.78
CA TYR A 45 -36.83 8.46 7.22
C TYR A 45 -38.26 8.93 6.89
N GLN A 46 -38.88 9.73 7.74
CA GLN A 46 -40.23 10.26 7.49
C GLN A 46 -40.28 11.21 6.28
N ASN A 47 -39.23 12.01 6.06
CA ASN A 47 -39.14 12.92 4.92
C ASN A 47 -38.85 12.17 3.61
N LYS A 48 -37.93 11.20 3.62
CA LYS A 48 -37.62 10.37 2.44
C LYS A 48 -38.81 9.49 2.03
N ALA A 49 -39.57 8.91 2.97
CA ALA A 49 -40.78 8.12 2.67
C ALA A 49 -41.88 8.91 1.91
N LYS A 50 -41.87 10.24 2.02
CA LYS A 50 -42.81 11.13 1.31
C LYS A 50 -42.32 11.52 -0.09
N ASN A 51 -41.05 11.31 -0.42
CA ASN A 51 -40.44 11.75 -1.68
C ASN A 51 -40.08 10.55 -2.57
N ARG A 52 -40.99 10.19 -3.48
CA ARG A 52 -40.88 9.00 -4.37
C ARG A 52 -39.72 9.05 -5.39
N SER A 53 -39.05 10.20 -5.52
CA SER A 53 -37.94 10.41 -6.46
C SER A 53 -36.59 9.90 -5.91
N VAL A 54 -36.57 9.38 -4.69
CA VAL A 54 -35.36 8.87 -4.04
C VAL A 54 -35.34 7.34 -4.10
N PRO A 55 -34.18 6.70 -4.36
CA PRO A 55 -34.03 5.25 -4.28
C PRO A 55 -34.60 4.68 -2.99
N ALA A 56 -35.31 3.55 -3.10
CA ALA A 56 -35.88 2.89 -1.94
C ALA A 56 -34.76 2.37 -1.00
N PHE A 57 -34.92 2.57 0.31
CA PHE A 57 -34.16 1.81 1.29
C PHE A 57 -34.79 0.43 1.43
N TYR A 58 -33.99 -0.62 1.47
CA TYR A 58 -34.51 -1.94 1.84
C TYR A 58 -33.86 -2.50 3.11
N LYS A 59 -32.82 -1.83 3.65
CA LYS A 59 -32.19 -2.23 4.91
C LYS A 59 -31.56 -1.06 5.67
N THR A 60 -31.85 -0.99 6.96
CA THR A 60 -31.13 -0.17 7.93
C THR A 60 -30.72 -1.05 9.12
N SER A 61 -29.61 -0.72 9.77
CA SER A 61 -29.12 -1.46 10.94
C SER A 61 -28.50 -0.49 11.93
N LEU A 62 -29.03 -0.48 13.14
CA LEU A 62 -28.50 0.36 14.22
C LEU A 62 -27.17 -0.23 14.70
N LEU A 63 -26.08 0.53 14.55
CA LEU A 63 -24.74 0.11 14.95
C LEU A 63 -24.44 0.50 16.39
N SER A 64 -24.90 1.68 16.84
CA SER A 64 -24.69 2.16 18.21
C SER A 64 -25.76 3.16 18.63
N VAL A 65 -26.56 2.80 19.64
CA VAL A 65 -27.56 3.69 20.25
C VAL A 65 -26.91 4.94 20.87
N PRO A 66 -25.87 4.84 21.71
CA PRO A 66 -25.31 6.03 22.38
C PRO A 66 -24.65 7.01 21.39
N LEU A 67 -24.14 6.51 20.28
CA LEU A 67 -23.46 7.34 19.27
C LEU A 67 -24.40 7.77 18.13
N CYS A 68 -25.65 7.31 18.13
CA CYS A 68 -26.60 7.50 17.04
C CYS A 68 -25.99 7.09 15.68
N LEU A 69 -25.31 5.95 15.64
CA LEU A 69 -24.70 5.39 14.44
C LEU A 69 -25.60 4.35 13.79
N GLU A 70 -25.85 4.54 12.50
CA GLU A 70 -26.65 3.62 11.68
C GLU A 70 -25.91 3.26 10.40
N HIS A 71 -26.08 2.00 9.98
CA HIS A 71 -25.74 1.52 8.66
C HIS A 71 -26.99 1.55 7.77
N ILE A 72 -26.89 2.16 6.59
CA ILE A 72 -27.99 2.28 5.63
C ILE A 72 -27.56 1.73 4.27
N VAL A 73 -28.46 0.94 3.66
CA VAL A 73 -28.31 0.38 2.31
C VAL A 73 -29.37 0.94 1.37
N PHE A 74 -28.93 1.51 0.25
CA PHE A 74 -29.79 2.04 -0.81
C PHE A 74 -29.92 1.03 -1.97
N SER A 75 -31.12 0.86 -2.54
CA SER A 75 -31.36 -0.13 -3.60
C SER A 75 -30.76 0.27 -4.96
N ASP A 76 -30.92 1.54 -5.35
CA ASP A 76 -30.55 2.06 -6.69
C ASP A 76 -29.96 3.48 -6.59
N ALA A 77 -29.03 3.69 -5.65
CA ALA A 77 -28.37 4.99 -5.52
C ALA A 77 -27.20 5.14 -6.50
N ASN A 78 -26.96 6.39 -6.92
CA ASN A 78 -25.63 6.78 -7.35
C ASN A 78 -24.82 7.06 -6.08
N HIS A 79 -23.91 6.13 -5.74
CA HIS A 79 -23.16 6.15 -4.49
C HIS A 79 -22.51 7.50 -4.19
N GLN A 80 -21.90 8.15 -5.19
CA GLN A 80 -21.22 9.43 -4.98
C GLN A 80 -22.21 10.57 -4.71
N VAL A 81 -23.33 10.59 -5.43
CA VAL A 81 -24.36 11.63 -5.24
C VAL A 81 -24.97 11.51 -3.85
N GLU A 82 -25.36 10.31 -3.43
CA GLU A 82 -25.96 10.11 -2.11
C GLU A 82 -24.96 10.40 -0.99
N LEU A 83 -23.68 10.04 -1.15
CA LEU A 83 -22.63 10.39 -0.20
C LEU A 83 -22.55 11.91 -0.02
N GLU A 84 -22.52 12.67 -1.12
CA GLU A 84 -22.44 14.14 -1.06
C GLU A 84 -23.74 14.76 -0.51
N GLU A 85 -24.92 14.23 -0.83
CA GLU A 85 -26.18 14.68 -0.23
C GLU A 85 -26.19 14.45 1.29
N LEU A 86 -25.78 13.27 1.75
CA LEU A 86 -25.70 12.93 3.16
C LEU A 86 -24.67 13.78 3.90
N LYS A 87 -23.50 14.04 3.29
CA LYS A 87 -22.47 14.93 3.86
C LYS A 87 -23.01 16.34 4.10
N ASN A 88 -23.88 16.82 3.22
CA ASN A 88 -24.46 18.16 3.30
C ASN A 88 -25.80 18.20 4.06
N HIS A 89 -26.30 17.07 4.55
CA HIS A 89 -27.60 17.00 5.20
C HIS A 89 -27.54 17.62 6.61
N PRO A 90 -28.46 18.55 6.97
CA PRO A 90 -28.38 19.31 8.22
C PRO A 90 -28.52 18.45 9.48
N ASP A 91 -29.08 17.24 9.39
CA ASP A 91 -29.28 16.32 10.51
C ASP A 91 -28.17 15.25 10.63
N VAL A 92 -27.22 15.20 9.68
CA VAL A 92 -26.07 14.29 9.68
C VAL A 92 -24.85 15.00 10.32
N MET A 93 -24.19 14.34 11.28
CA MET A 93 -22.93 14.82 11.85
C MET A 93 -21.72 14.31 11.08
N PHE A 94 -21.78 13.06 10.65
CA PHE A 94 -20.71 12.40 9.90
C PHE A 94 -21.33 11.31 9.03
N VAL A 95 -20.81 11.14 7.82
CA VAL A 95 -21.14 10.02 6.94
C VAL A 95 -19.89 9.56 6.23
N GLN A 96 -19.77 8.25 6.08
CA GLN A 96 -18.80 7.61 5.21
C GLN A 96 -19.44 6.46 4.45
N ALA A 97 -18.81 6.06 3.35
CA ALA A 97 -19.13 4.79 2.71
C ALA A 97 -18.84 3.63 3.67
N ASN A 98 -19.60 2.53 3.55
CA ASN A 98 -19.17 1.28 4.14
C ASN A 98 -18.00 0.73 3.32
N HIS A 99 -17.04 0.08 3.97
CA HIS A 99 -15.84 -0.45 3.33
C HIS A 99 -15.76 -1.95 3.57
N PHE A 100 -15.14 -2.67 2.64
CA PHE A 100 -14.75 -4.05 2.91
C PHE A 100 -13.65 -4.06 3.99
N ILE A 101 -13.75 -5.01 4.93
CA ILE A 101 -12.67 -5.27 5.89
C ILE A 101 -11.60 -6.06 5.14
N GLU A 102 -10.37 -5.57 5.21
CA GLU A 102 -9.18 -6.28 4.73
C GLU A 102 -8.27 -6.54 5.94
N GLU A 103 -7.64 -7.71 5.98
CA GLU A 103 -6.64 -8.00 7.00
C GLU A 103 -5.41 -7.14 6.76
N ARG A 104 -4.83 -6.58 7.83
CA ARG A 104 -3.63 -5.75 7.71
C ARG A 104 -2.48 -6.57 7.15
N ASN A 105 -1.68 -5.96 6.28
CA ASN A 105 -0.50 -6.60 5.72
C ASN A 105 0.71 -6.54 6.68
N ILE A 106 0.55 -7.04 7.90
CA ILE A 106 1.65 -7.18 8.85
C ILE A 106 2.48 -8.43 8.48
N PRO A 107 3.82 -8.37 8.49
CA PRO A 107 4.66 -9.55 8.35
C PRO A 107 4.37 -10.61 9.41
N ASP A 108 4.52 -11.89 9.07
CA ASP A 108 4.40 -13.03 10.00
C ASP A 108 5.72 -13.33 10.74
N ASP A 109 6.66 -12.39 10.69
CA ASP A 109 7.97 -12.49 11.34
C ASP A 109 7.80 -12.50 12.88
N PRO A 110 8.32 -13.53 13.58
CA PRO A 110 8.15 -13.69 15.02
C PRO A 110 8.86 -12.60 15.86
N LEU A 111 9.77 -11.83 15.27
CA LEU A 111 10.54 -10.76 15.89
C LEU A 111 9.94 -9.37 15.64
N ILE A 112 8.85 -9.23 14.86
CA ILE A 112 8.12 -7.96 14.69
C ILE A 112 7.83 -7.25 16.02
N PRO A 113 7.42 -7.94 17.13
CA PRO A 113 7.20 -7.27 18.41
C PRO A 113 8.45 -6.60 19.02
N GLN A 114 9.66 -6.93 18.55
CA GLN A 114 10.92 -6.32 18.97
C GLN A 114 11.32 -5.13 18.09
N GLN A 115 10.72 -5.00 16.90
CA GLN A 115 10.99 -3.94 15.93
C GLN A 115 10.08 -2.73 16.19
N TRP A 116 10.28 -2.11 17.36
CA TRP A 116 9.47 -0.97 17.83
C TRP A 116 9.42 0.19 16.83
N GLN A 117 10.45 0.36 16.01
CA GLN A 117 10.51 1.43 15.01
C GLN A 117 9.43 1.29 13.93
N TYR A 118 8.91 0.08 13.71
CA TYR A 118 7.84 -0.17 12.74
C TYR A 118 6.46 -0.05 13.37
N ILE A 119 6.28 -0.63 14.57
CA ILE A 119 5.02 -0.63 15.31
C ILE A 119 5.34 -0.54 16.81
N ASN A 120 5.04 0.60 17.44
CA ASN A 120 5.32 0.85 18.85
C ASN A 120 4.05 0.85 19.70
N ASN A 121 3.81 -0.28 20.36
CA ASN A 121 2.68 -0.48 21.28
C ASN A 121 2.91 0.10 22.70
N GLY A 122 3.90 1.00 22.87
CA GLY A 122 4.24 1.61 24.16
C GLY A 122 5.20 0.78 25.02
N ASN A 123 5.74 -0.32 24.49
CA ASN A 123 6.76 -1.11 25.14
C ASN A 123 8.15 -0.55 24.79
N GLY A 124 8.80 0.09 25.77
CA GLY A 124 10.16 0.62 25.59
C GLY A 124 10.23 2.05 25.04
N GLY A 125 9.11 2.77 24.98
CA GLY A 125 9.09 4.16 24.51
C GLY A 125 7.72 4.84 24.67
N VAL A 126 7.53 5.96 23.97
CA VAL A 126 6.24 6.64 23.88
C VAL A 126 5.35 5.85 22.91
N LEU A 127 4.14 5.50 23.34
CA LEU A 127 3.14 4.85 22.49
C LEU A 127 2.98 5.61 21.16
N ASN A 128 2.95 4.89 20.03
CA ASN A 128 2.80 5.44 18.67
C ASN A 128 3.95 6.35 18.22
N ALA A 129 5.10 6.32 18.90
CA ALA A 129 6.33 6.92 18.38
C ALA A 129 7.07 5.88 17.54
N ASP A 130 6.63 5.72 16.29
CA ASP A 130 7.13 4.78 15.27
C ASP A 130 6.95 5.36 13.85
N LEU A 131 7.11 4.52 12.83
CA LEU A 131 6.98 4.87 11.41
C LEU A 131 5.58 4.57 10.83
N ASP A 132 4.63 4.11 11.64
CA ASP A 132 3.30 3.63 11.22
C ASP A 132 3.37 2.63 10.04
N MET A 133 4.32 1.68 10.08
CA MET A 133 4.57 0.78 8.95
C MET A 133 3.41 -0.17 8.69
N ASP A 134 2.61 -0.51 9.69
CA ASP A 134 1.40 -1.31 9.49
C ASP A 134 0.37 -0.60 8.61
N LEU A 135 0.24 0.73 8.73
CA LEU A 135 -0.56 1.55 7.83
C LEU A 135 0.08 1.67 6.43
N ALA A 136 1.41 1.78 6.37
CA ALA A 136 2.14 1.87 5.10
C ALA A 136 2.01 0.58 4.28
N TRP A 137 2.11 -0.59 4.91
CA TRP A 137 2.00 -1.90 4.26
C TRP A 137 0.59 -2.21 3.73
N ASP A 138 -0.44 -1.57 4.27
CA ASP A 138 -1.79 -1.62 3.72
C ASP A 138 -1.87 -0.86 2.37
N ILE A 139 -0.97 0.09 2.11
CA ILE A 139 -0.85 0.79 0.82
C ILE A 139 0.08 0.01 -0.11
N THR A 140 1.28 -0.34 0.35
CA THR A 140 2.23 -1.15 -0.41
C THR A 140 3.33 -1.79 0.45
N THR A 141 3.79 -2.97 0.07
CA THR A 141 4.92 -3.68 0.69
C THR A 141 6.18 -3.67 -0.18
N GLY A 142 6.22 -2.82 -1.20
CA GLY A 142 7.29 -2.75 -2.19
C GLY A 142 6.81 -2.07 -3.46
N GLY A 143 7.35 -2.47 -4.61
CA GLY A 143 6.83 -2.03 -5.90
C GLY A 143 7.91 -1.77 -6.93
N ILE A 144 7.57 -0.89 -7.88
CA ILE A 144 8.44 -0.46 -8.96
C ILE A 144 8.65 1.05 -8.90
N THR A 145 9.76 1.51 -9.43
CA THR A 145 10.08 2.93 -9.61
C THR A 145 9.04 3.58 -10.53
N SER A 146 9.02 4.91 -10.57
CA SER A 146 8.15 5.66 -11.50
C SER A 146 8.41 5.36 -12.99
N ALA A 147 9.58 4.80 -13.31
CA ALA A 147 9.95 4.32 -14.65
C ALA A 147 9.50 2.88 -14.93
N GLY A 148 8.90 2.19 -13.94
CA GLY A 148 8.44 0.81 -14.07
C GLY A 148 9.49 -0.26 -13.78
N ASP A 149 10.59 0.11 -13.10
CA ASP A 149 11.71 -0.80 -12.81
C ASP A 149 11.73 -1.25 -11.34
N THR A 150 12.45 -2.32 -11.02
CA THR A 150 12.61 -2.80 -9.64
C THR A 150 13.27 -1.72 -8.77
N ILE A 151 12.78 -1.55 -7.54
CA ILE A 151 13.42 -0.65 -6.57
C ILE A 151 14.69 -1.34 -6.05
N VAL A 152 15.85 -0.73 -6.27
CA VAL A 152 17.15 -1.23 -5.80
C VAL A 152 17.73 -0.23 -4.80
N ILE A 153 18.18 -0.72 -3.65
CA ILE A 153 18.85 0.07 -2.61
C ILE A 153 20.33 -0.32 -2.59
N CYS A 154 21.21 0.64 -2.85
CA CYS A 154 22.65 0.45 -2.70
C CYS A 154 23.04 0.65 -1.23
N VAL A 155 23.59 -0.38 -0.60
CA VAL A 155 24.10 -0.33 0.77
C VAL A 155 25.63 -0.32 0.71
N ILE A 156 26.24 0.78 1.17
CA ILE A 156 27.69 0.93 1.25
C ILE A 156 28.07 0.68 2.72
N ASP A 157 28.58 -0.50 3.01
CA ASP A 157 28.87 -0.98 4.37
C ASP A 157 30.00 -2.03 4.35
N GLU A 158 30.22 -2.74 5.45
CA GLU A 158 31.23 -3.80 5.60
C GLU A 158 30.81 -5.13 4.93
N GLY A 159 29.91 -5.10 3.94
CA GLY A 159 29.38 -6.28 3.27
C GLY A 159 28.12 -6.88 3.92
N ILE A 160 27.71 -8.05 3.45
CA ILE A 160 26.45 -8.70 3.82
C ILE A 160 26.60 -10.21 3.83
N ASN A 161 25.97 -10.89 4.79
CA ASN A 161 25.81 -12.34 4.72
C ASN A 161 24.86 -12.72 3.56
N LEU A 162 25.45 -13.06 2.41
CA LEU A 162 24.74 -13.43 1.19
C LEU A 162 23.84 -14.67 1.35
N ASN A 163 24.04 -15.46 2.40
CA ASN A 163 23.28 -16.68 2.68
C ASN A 163 22.26 -16.50 3.82
N HIS A 164 22.04 -15.27 4.32
CA HIS A 164 21.06 -15.04 5.38
C HIS A 164 19.66 -15.41 4.86
N PRO A 165 18.94 -16.33 5.52
CA PRO A 165 17.70 -16.89 4.96
C PRO A 165 16.59 -15.84 4.79
N ASP A 166 16.63 -14.80 5.64
CA ASP A 166 15.68 -13.69 5.61
C ASP A 166 16.06 -12.57 4.62
N LEU A 167 17.27 -12.61 4.03
CA LEU A 167 17.74 -11.59 3.07
C LEU A 167 17.96 -12.14 1.66
N ILE A 168 18.33 -13.41 1.52
CA ILE A 168 18.79 -14.00 0.24
C ILE A 168 17.79 -13.80 -0.91
N GLY A 169 16.48 -13.79 -0.62
CA GLY A 169 15.45 -13.58 -1.63
C GLY A 169 15.26 -12.13 -2.08
N ASN A 170 15.84 -11.16 -1.37
CA ASN A 170 15.78 -9.72 -1.70
C ASN A 170 17.14 -9.16 -2.14
N LEU A 171 18.19 -9.98 -2.24
CA LEU A 171 19.49 -9.56 -2.75
C LEU A 171 19.39 -9.23 -4.24
N TRP A 172 19.86 -8.04 -4.60
CA TRP A 172 20.00 -7.64 -6.00
C TRP A 172 21.11 -8.44 -6.69
N ILE A 173 20.95 -8.63 -8.00
CA ILE A 173 21.98 -9.21 -8.86
C ILE A 173 22.18 -8.33 -10.11
N ASN A 174 23.42 -8.20 -10.55
CA ASN A 174 23.74 -7.55 -11.81
C ASN A 174 23.41 -8.51 -12.96
N HIS A 175 22.28 -8.29 -13.62
CA HIS A 175 21.87 -9.13 -14.76
C HIS A 175 22.70 -8.89 -16.04
N ALA A 176 23.55 -7.86 -16.05
CA ALA A 176 24.45 -7.58 -17.16
C ALA A 176 25.76 -8.37 -17.08
N GLU A 177 26.06 -8.99 -15.94
CA GLU A 177 27.26 -9.81 -15.71
C GLU A 177 27.01 -11.31 -15.90
N ILE A 178 27.98 -12.01 -16.49
CA ILE A 178 28.04 -13.47 -16.50
C ILE A 178 28.95 -13.90 -15.34
N PRO A 179 28.42 -14.50 -14.27
CA PRO A 179 29.19 -14.72 -13.06
C PRO A 179 30.40 -15.63 -13.27
N SER A 180 31.55 -15.20 -12.74
CA SER A 180 32.81 -15.95 -12.68
C SER A 180 33.43 -16.25 -14.04
N ASN A 181 33.25 -15.36 -15.03
CA ASN A 181 33.88 -15.48 -16.34
C ASN A 181 35.21 -14.70 -16.45
N GLY A 182 35.53 -13.85 -15.46
CA GLY A 182 36.74 -13.02 -15.41
C GLY A 182 36.70 -11.83 -16.37
N ILE A 183 35.52 -11.41 -16.82
CA ILE A 183 35.28 -10.33 -17.77
C ILE A 183 34.38 -9.29 -17.09
N ASP A 184 34.57 -8.02 -17.44
CA ASP A 184 33.63 -6.94 -17.15
C ASP A 184 32.65 -6.88 -18.33
N ASP A 185 31.52 -7.58 -18.21
CA ASP A 185 30.59 -7.81 -19.33
C ASP A 185 29.78 -6.54 -19.65
N ASP A 186 29.51 -5.72 -18.64
CA ASP A 186 28.75 -4.48 -18.77
C ASP A 186 29.62 -3.22 -19.00
N ASN A 187 30.94 -3.36 -18.92
CA ASN A 187 31.96 -2.31 -19.05
C ASN A 187 31.81 -1.18 -18.01
N ASN A 188 31.40 -1.51 -16.79
CA ASN A 188 31.27 -0.55 -15.69
C ASN A 188 32.59 -0.32 -14.92
N GLY A 189 33.64 -1.11 -15.21
CA GLY A 189 34.95 -1.05 -14.56
C GLY A 189 35.17 -2.06 -13.43
N TYR A 190 34.19 -2.94 -13.17
CA TYR A 190 34.19 -3.92 -12.10
C TYR A 190 33.98 -5.34 -12.69
N ILE A 191 35.04 -6.14 -12.68
CA ILE A 191 34.99 -7.51 -13.21
C ILE A 191 34.11 -8.40 -12.32
N ASP A 192 33.14 -9.11 -12.91
CA ASP A 192 32.29 -10.10 -12.24
C ASP A 192 31.45 -9.54 -11.04
N ASP A 193 31.05 -8.26 -11.03
CA ASP A 193 30.30 -7.62 -9.93
C ASP A 193 28.82 -8.06 -9.79
N TYR A 194 28.55 -9.33 -10.10
CA TYR A 194 27.24 -9.98 -10.16
C TYR A 194 26.40 -9.82 -8.87
N ARG A 195 27.02 -9.72 -7.70
CA ARG A 195 26.33 -9.56 -6.40
C ARG A 195 26.67 -8.25 -5.69
N GLY A 196 27.37 -7.36 -6.37
CA GLY A 196 27.97 -6.15 -5.80
C GLY A 196 29.49 -6.22 -5.77
N TRP A 197 30.10 -5.25 -5.07
CA TRP A 197 31.52 -5.00 -5.17
C TRP A 197 32.20 -4.75 -3.82
N ASN A 198 33.38 -5.34 -3.62
CA ASN A 198 34.24 -5.07 -2.49
C ASN A 198 35.31 -4.04 -2.87
N VAL A 199 35.07 -2.78 -2.49
CA VAL A 199 35.99 -1.67 -2.77
C VAL A 199 37.35 -1.85 -2.09
N THR A 200 37.41 -2.51 -0.93
CA THR A 200 38.65 -2.73 -0.18
C THR A 200 39.55 -3.76 -0.85
N ALA A 201 38.98 -4.86 -1.33
CA ALA A 201 39.70 -5.91 -2.04
C ALA A 201 39.92 -5.56 -3.52
N GLY A 202 39.08 -4.69 -4.09
CA GLY A 202 39.05 -4.43 -5.53
C GLY A 202 38.59 -5.66 -6.31
N SER A 203 37.58 -6.38 -5.78
CA SER A 203 37.04 -7.61 -6.37
C SER A 203 35.55 -7.80 -6.05
N ASP A 204 34.93 -8.80 -6.66
CA ASP A 204 33.58 -9.33 -6.37
C ASP A 204 33.52 -10.20 -5.10
N ASP A 205 34.63 -10.30 -4.35
CA ASP A 205 34.70 -11.09 -3.12
C ASP A 205 33.97 -10.40 -1.97
N LEU A 206 32.72 -10.83 -1.76
CA LEU A 206 31.84 -10.39 -0.67
C LEU A 206 31.81 -11.39 0.51
N SER A 207 32.76 -12.33 0.59
CA SER A 207 32.75 -13.38 1.62
C SER A 207 33.01 -12.85 3.04
N GLU A 208 33.79 -11.78 3.15
CA GLU A 208 34.08 -11.09 4.41
C GLU A 208 32.98 -10.08 4.75
N ALA A 209 31.82 -10.60 5.17
CA ALA A 209 30.74 -9.76 5.70
C ALA A 209 31.03 -9.37 7.16
N GLY A 210 31.17 -8.07 7.41
CA GLY A 210 31.23 -7.50 8.75
C GLY A 210 29.94 -7.71 9.54
N SER A 211 29.99 -7.41 10.85
CA SER A 211 28.83 -7.55 11.73
C SER A 211 27.78 -6.45 11.54
N HIS A 212 28.13 -5.38 10.81
CA HIS A 212 27.30 -4.17 10.68
C HIS A 212 26.37 -4.18 9.45
N GLY A 213 26.86 -4.56 8.26
CA GLY A 213 26.06 -4.41 7.04
C GLY A 213 24.86 -5.35 6.95
N THR A 214 24.96 -6.56 7.49
CA THR A 214 23.83 -7.52 7.51
C THR A 214 22.60 -6.96 8.25
N PRO A 215 22.68 -6.45 9.50
CA PRO A 215 21.52 -5.84 10.16
C PRO A 215 21.04 -4.55 9.48
N VAL A 216 21.93 -3.76 8.85
CA VAL A 216 21.51 -2.60 8.03
C VAL A 216 20.64 -3.04 6.85
N CYS A 217 21.03 -4.12 6.16
CA CYS A 217 20.23 -4.73 5.10
C CYS A 217 18.92 -5.34 5.65
N GLY A 218 18.92 -5.89 6.86
CA GLY A 218 17.71 -6.33 7.57
C GLY A 218 16.68 -5.22 7.74
N ILE A 219 17.10 -4.03 8.15
CA ILE A 219 16.21 -2.87 8.32
C ILE A 219 15.64 -2.41 6.98
N THR A 220 16.42 -2.50 5.90
CA THR A 220 16.00 -1.99 4.58
C THR A 220 15.18 -2.98 3.76
N GLY A 221 15.39 -4.28 3.93
CA GLY A 221 14.84 -5.28 3.01
C GLY A 221 14.80 -6.72 3.52
N ALA A 222 14.60 -6.95 4.82
CA ALA A 222 14.18 -8.26 5.32
C ALA A 222 12.90 -8.76 4.61
N ARG A 223 12.79 -10.08 4.42
CA ARG A 223 11.65 -10.67 3.72
C ARG A 223 10.46 -10.80 4.67
N GLY A 224 9.43 -10.01 4.44
CA GLY A 224 8.14 -10.23 5.10
C GLY A 224 7.45 -11.52 4.62
N LYS A 225 6.57 -12.06 5.48
CA LYS A 225 5.64 -13.14 5.13
C LYS A 225 6.30 -14.48 4.76
N ILE A 226 7.44 -14.79 5.37
CA ILE A 226 8.12 -16.09 5.22
C ILE A 226 8.29 -16.86 6.54
N GLY A 227 7.73 -16.34 7.64
CA GLY A 227 7.78 -16.95 8.98
C GLY A 227 9.17 -16.98 9.62
N LEU A 228 10.10 -16.15 9.13
CA LEU A 228 11.45 -15.97 9.65
C LEU A 228 11.63 -14.54 10.19
N GLY A 229 12.73 -14.33 10.90
CA GLY A 229 13.24 -13.06 11.43
C GLY A 229 14.70 -13.19 11.82
#